data_AF-A0A524NMF2-F1
#
_entry.id   AF-A0A524NMF2-F1
#
_cell.length_a   1.000
_cell.length_b   1.000
_cell.length_c   1.000
_cell.angle_alpha   90.00
_cell.angle_beta   90.00
_cell.angle_gamma   90.00
#
_symmetry.space_group_name_H-M   'P 1'
#
loop_
_entity.id
_entity.type
_entity.pdbx_description
1 polymer ?
#
loop_
_entity_poly.entity_id
_entity_poly.type
_entity_poly.pdbx_seq_one_letter_code
_entity_poly.pdbx_strand_id
1 'polypeptide(L)'
;AQNQPALDLNSDRCYITTQNHGYAINLESLKKTPLEPWFINPNDKTTEGVKHKNKPVFAVQWHPEASPGPYDTELLFDKFAKTLEGK
;
A
#
# COMPACT_ATOMS: atom_id res chain seq x y z
N ALA A 1 0.54 -13.91 6.32
CA ALA A 1 0.66 -14.78 5.13
C ALA A 1 1.58 -14.14 4.10
N GLN A 2 2.32 -14.94 3.32
CA GLN A 2 3.38 -14.49 2.38
C GLN A 2 2.93 -14.51 0.90
N ASN A 3 1.62 -14.60 0.67
CA ASN A 3 1.01 -14.83 -0.63
C ASN A 3 -0.21 -13.92 -0.86
N GLN A 4 -0.29 -12.79 -0.15
CA GLN A 4 -1.45 -11.92 -0.21
C GLN A 4 -1.30 -10.95 -1.39
N PRO A 5 -2.26 -10.92 -2.32
CA PRO A 5 -2.21 -9.99 -3.45
C PRO A 5 -2.56 -8.56 -3.00
N ALA A 6 -1.87 -7.57 -3.56
CA ALA A 6 -2.20 -6.15 -3.44
C ALA A 6 -2.26 -5.52 -4.85
N LEU A 7 -3.43 -5.02 -5.23
CA LEU A 7 -3.67 -4.39 -6.54
C LEU A 7 -3.50 -2.88 -6.43
N ASP A 8 -2.56 -2.31 -7.20
CA ASP A 8 -2.40 -0.87 -7.37
C ASP A 8 -3.53 -0.29 -8.22
N LEU A 9 -4.37 0.55 -7.62
CA LEU A 9 -5.52 1.16 -8.29
C LEU A 9 -5.13 2.19 -9.36
N ASN A 10 -3.88 2.67 -9.39
CA ASN A 10 -3.45 3.64 -10.40
C ASN A 10 -2.87 2.97 -11.65
N SER A 11 -2.31 1.77 -11.52
CA SER A 11 -1.54 1.11 -12.58
C SER A 11 -2.10 -0.25 -13.01
N ASP A 12 -3.14 -0.74 -12.34
CA ASP A 12 -3.70 -2.09 -12.48
C ASP A 12 -2.68 -3.22 -12.27
N ARG A 13 -1.54 -2.92 -11.66
CA ARG A 13 -0.50 -3.90 -11.35
C ARG A 13 -0.79 -4.56 -10.01
N CYS A 14 -0.73 -5.90 -9.98
CA CYS A 14 -0.83 -6.69 -8.77
C CYS A 14 0.57 -7.12 -8.29
N TYR A 15 0.76 -7.13 -6.97
CA TYR A 15 1.99 -7.56 -6.30
C TYR A 15 1.65 -8.64 -5.29
N ILE A 16 2.53 -9.62 -5.09
CA ILE A 16 2.39 -10.57 -3.99
C ILE A 16 3.14 -10.02 -2.78
N THR A 17 2.50 -10.03 -1.61
CA THR A 17 2.97 -9.32 -0.42
C THR A 17 2.95 -10.21 0.84
N THR A 18 3.77 -9.81 1.82
CA THR A 18 3.75 -10.37 3.17
C THR A 18 2.90 -9.52 4.10
N GLN A 19 1.86 -10.10 4.68
CA GLN A 19 0.93 -9.42 5.58
C GLN A 19 0.81 -10.13 6.92
N ASN A 20 0.68 -9.37 8.01
CA ASN A 20 0.50 -9.90 9.36
C ASN A 20 -0.26 -8.91 10.28
N HIS A 21 -1.46 -8.49 9.86
CA HIS A 21 -2.32 -7.58 10.63
C HIS A 21 -3.73 -8.18 10.80
N GLY A 22 -4.42 -7.80 11.88
CA GLY A 22 -5.79 -8.23 12.19
C GLY A 22 -6.84 -7.12 12.13
N TYR A 23 -6.41 -5.89 11.83
CA TYR A 23 -7.27 -4.71 11.67
C TYR A 23 -6.98 -4.10 10.30
N ALA A 24 -7.98 -3.46 9.69
CA ALA A 24 -7.84 -2.80 8.40
C ALA A 24 -8.50 -1.42 8.41
N ILE A 25 -8.04 -0.53 7.52
CA ILE A 25 -8.63 0.79 7.34
C ILE A 25 -9.99 0.64 6.64
N ASN A 26 -11.04 1.17 7.25
CA ASN A 26 -12.37 1.26 6.63
C ASN A 26 -12.33 2.28 5.46
N LEU A 27 -12.57 1.80 4.23
CA LEU A 27 -12.54 2.60 3.01
C LEU A 27 -13.45 3.84 3.09
N GLU A 28 -14.65 3.69 3.69
CA GLU A 28 -15.62 4.78 3.82
C GLU A 28 -15.14 5.91 4.74
N SER A 29 -14.29 5.57 5.72
CA SER A 29 -13.71 6.56 6.63
C SER A 29 -12.78 7.54 5.92
N LEU A 30 -12.19 7.14 4.79
CA LEU A 30 -11.27 7.99 4.01
C LEU A 30 -11.99 9.17 3.34
N LYS A 31 -13.28 9.07 3.03
CA LYS A 31 -14.05 10.10 2.31
C LYS A 31 -14.00 11.48 2.98
N LYS A 32 -13.82 11.52 4.30
CA LYS A 32 -13.74 12.75 5.10
C LYS A 32 -12.30 13.23 5.36
N THR A 33 -11.32 12.67 4.66
CA THR A 33 -9.89 12.94 4.86
C THR A 33 -9.24 13.35 3.53
N PRO A 34 -8.01 13.91 3.56
CA PRO A 34 -7.25 14.17 2.34
C PRO A 34 -6.54 12.92 1.79
N LEU A 35 -6.82 11.73 2.33
CA LEU A 35 -6.29 10.46 1.84
C LEU A 35 -7.23 9.84 0.80
N GLU A 36 -6.65 9.04 -0.08
CA GLU A 36 -7.35 8.21 -1.05
C GLU A 36 -6.79 6.78 -1.01
N PRO A 37 -7.62 5.77 -1.33
CA PRO A 37 -7.12 4.41 -1.47
C PRO A 37 -6.08 4.35 -2.59
N TRP A 38 -5.02 3.59 -2.35
CA TRP A 38 -3.97 3.35 -3.33
C TRP A 38 -3.90 1.87 -3.71
N PHE A 39 -3.97 0.98 -2.73
CA PHE A 39 -4.00 -0.46 -2.96
C PHE A 39 -5.22 -1.10 -2.34
N ILE A 40 -5.72 -2.15 -2.98
CA ILE A 40 -6.78 -3.01 -2.45
C ILE A 40 -6.34 -4.47 -2.49
N ASN A 41 -6.82 -5.27 -1.55
CA ASN A 41 -6.68 -6.70 -1.63
C ASN A 41 -7.76 -7.25 -2.58
N PRO A 42 -7.42 -7.90 -3.72
CA PRO A 42 -8.43 -8.43 -4.61
C PRO A 42 -9.22 -9.60 -4.03
N ASN A 43 -8.72 -10.29 -3.01
CA ASN A 43 -9.42 -11.42 -2.38
C ASN A 43 -10.63 -10.98 -1.55
N ASP A 44 -10.47 -9.95 -0.72
CA ASP A 44 -11.49 -9.54 0.27
C ASP A 44 -11.91 -8.06 0.18
N LYS A 45 -11.30 -7.30 -0.73
CA LYS A 45 -11.55 -5.87 -0.99
C LYS A 45 -11.19 -4.93 0.17
N THR A 46 -10.36 -5.38 1.11
CA THR A 46 -9.83 -4.51 2.17
C THR A 46 -8.81 -3.50 1.64
N THR A 47 -8.65 -2.39 2.36
CA THR A 47 -7.69 -1.34 2.01
C THR A 47 -6.27 -1.81 2.35
N GLU A 48 -5.39 -1.86 1.35
CA GLU A 48 -4.01 -2.31 1.51
C GLU A 48 -2.99 -1.17 1.43
N GLY A 49 -3.42 0.02 1.00
CA GLY A 49 -2.57 1.18 0.97
C GLY A 49 -3.36 2.46 0.76
N VAL A 50 -2.82 3.56 1.26
CA VAL A 50 -3.40 4.89 1.16
C VAL A 50 -2.33 5.89 0.74
N LYS A 51 -2.74 6.94 0.03
CA LYS A 51 -1.88 8.07 -0.32
C LYS A 51 -2.61 9.38 -0.08
N HIS A 52 -1.86 10.44 0.21
CA HIS A 52 -2.43 11.77 0.32
C HIS A 52 -2.62 12.36 -1.07
N LYS A 53 -3.75 13.04 -1.30
CA LYS A 53 -4.13 13.60 -2.62
C LYS A 53 -3.05 14.53 -3.20
N ASN A 54 -2.52 15.43 -2.35
CA ASN A 54 -1.62 16.51 -2.80
C ASN A 54 -0.24 16.52 -2.14
N LYS A 55 0.06 15.62 -1.20
CA LYS A 55 1.32 15.62 -0.43
C LYS A 55 2.07 14.32 -0.71
N PRO A 56 3.42 14.31 -0.63
CA PRO A 56 4.21 13.11 -0.83
C PRO A 56 4.17 12.19 0.41
N VAL A 57 2.96 11.82 0.83
CA VAL A 57 2.67 11.00 2.01
C VAL A 57 1.88 9.79 1.55
N PHE A 58 2.34 8.60 1.91
CA PHE A 58 1.67 7.34 1.62
C PHE A 58 1.96 6.32 2.71
N ALA A 59 1.12 5.28 2.78
CA ALA A 59 1.30 4.15 3.67
C ALA A 59 0.78 2.88 2.99
N VAL A 60 1.35 1.75 3.38
CA VAL A 60 0.93 0.40 2.96
C VAL A 60 0.63 -0.44 4.20
N GLN A 61 -0.24 -1.42 4.05
CA GLN A 61 -0.76 -2.26 5.13
C GLN A 61 0.06 -3.55 5.29
N TRP A 62 0.79 -3.94 4.25
CA TRP A 62 1.73 -5.06 4.25
C TRP A 62 3.15 -4.63 4.65
N HIS A 63 4.05 -5.62 4.73
CA HIS A 63 5.47 -5.47 5.02
C HIS A 63 6.29 -5.37 3.71
N PRO A 64 6.66 -4.18 3.24
CA PRO A 64 7.44 -4.03 2.00
C PRO A 64 8.89 -4.52 2.10
N GLU A 65 9.43 -4.62 3.31
CA GLU A 65 10.72 -5.24 3.63
C GLU A 65 10.71 -6.77 3.52
N ALA A 66 9.50 -7.33 3.43
CA ALA A 66 9.24 -8.77 3.49
C ALA A 66 9.90 -9.43 4.71
N SER A 67 10.70 -10.48 4.49
CA SER A 67 11.45 -11.20 5.53
C SER A 67 10.59 -11.84 6.64
N PRO A 68 9.90 -12.98 6.35
CA PRO A 68 9.95 -13.77 5.11
C PRO A 68 8.98 -13.29 4.01
N GLY A 69 9.16 -13.79 2.79
CA GLY A 69 8.22 -13.62 1.67
C GLY A 69 8.82 -12.93 0.44
N PRO A 70 7.98 -12.51 -0.52
CA PRO A 70 8.42 -11.95 -1.80
C PRO A 70 8.89 -10.49 -1.67
N TYR A 71 9.86 -10.12 -2.51
CA TYR A 71 10.44 -8.76 -2.58
C TYR A 71 9.79 -7.89 -3.67
N ASP A 72 8.59 -8.24 -4.13
CA ASP A 72 7.87 -7.58 -5.23
C ASP A 72 7.64 -6.07 -5.03
N THR A 73 7.72 -5.59 -3.77
CA THR A 73 7.37 -4.21 -3.39
C THR A 73 8.51 -3.39 -2.78
N GLU A 74 9.77 -3.85 -2.88
CA GLU A 74 10.95 -3.08 -2.41
C GLU A 74 11.05 -1.68 -3.06
N LEU A 75 10.51 -1.51 -4.26
CA LEU A 75 10.41 -0.22 -4.97
C LEU A 75 9.75 0.90 -4.14
N LEU A 76 8.97 0.55 -3.11
CA LEU A 76 8.35 1.51 -2.21
C LEU A 76 9.38 2.29 -1.38
N PHE A 77 10.53 1.67 -1.06
CA PHE A 77 11.64 2.36 -0.41
C PHE A 77 12.29 3.39 -1.34
N ASP A 78 12.51 3.03 -2.61
CA ASP A 78 12.98 4.00 -3.62
C ASP A 78 11.99 5.15 -3.82
N LYS A 79 10.69 4.83 -3.83
CA LYS A 79 9.63 5.83 -3.91
C LYS A 79 9.65 6.76 -2.70
N PHE A 80 9.87 6.22 -1.50
CA PHE A 80 10.01 7.01 -0.28
C PHE A 80 11.28 7.87 -0.30
N ALA A 81 12.43 7.33 -0.69
CA ALA A 81 13.67 8.11 -0.78
C ALA A 81 13.51 9.33 -1.70
N LYS A 82 12.85 9.15 -2.86
CA LYS A 82 12.54 10.25 -3.79
C LYS A 82 11.67 11.36 -3.19
N THR A 83 10.87 11.09 -2.16
CA THR A 83 10.09 12.16 -1.50
C THR A 83 10.95 13.02 -0.58
N LEU A 84 12.08 12.52 -0.12
CA LEU A 84 13.03 13.25 0.73
C LEU A 84 13.96 14.15 -0.08
N GLU A 85 14.20 13.82 -1.36
CA GLU A 85 15.12 14.55 -2.23
C GLU A 85 14.65 15.96 -2.64
N GLY A 86 13.42 16.35 -2.29
CA GLY A 86 12.92 17.72 -2.46
C GLY A 86 13.04 18.24 -3.90
N LYS A 87 12.04 17.96 -4.73
CA LYS A 87 11.82 18.72 -5.97
C LYS A 87 10.78 19.81 -5.72
#